data_AF-A0AAD6PJ46-F1
#
_entry.id   AF-A0AAD6PJ46-F1
#
_cell.length_a   1.000
_cell.length_b   1.000
_cell.length_c   1.000
_cell.angle_alpha   90.00
_cell.angle_beta   90.00
_cell.angle_gamma   90.00
#
_symmetry.space_group_name_H-M   'P 1'
#
loop_
_entity.id
_entity.type
_entity.pdbx_description
1 polymer ?
#
loop_
_entity_poly.entity_id
_entity_poly.type
_entity_poly.pdbx_seq_one_letter_code
_entity_poly.pdbx_strand_id
1 'polypeptide(L)'
;MSNGIMERALKSLGKGFDLTSDFRLKFCKGEKRLVFLSEAERKELKVPGFGAIEDVSADIKCDKGDLVRYQSDILEFHQMSELFNQKASVPGKIPSGLFNSMFGFESDTWAADAANTKCLALDGFFISLFNFRIDRYPLVLSDEVRDAVPSSWDPCALARYSTSSFFFLRTKK
;
A
#
# COMPACT_ATOMS: atom_id res chain seq x y z
N MET A 1 21.27 -12.61 5.48
CA MET A 1 20.78 -11.25 5.13
C MET A 1 19.34 -11.22 4.59
N SER A 2 18.77 -12.34 4.10
CA SER A 2 17.39 -12.42 3.57
C SER A 2 16.28 -12.24 4.61
N ASN A 3 16.47 -12.72 5.85
CA ASN A 3 15.43 -12.66 6.90
C ASN A 3 14.97 -11.23 7.23
N GLY A 4 15.86 -10.24 7.23
CA GLY A 4 15.50 -8.87 7.57
C GLY A 4 14.53 -8.20 6.58
N ILE A 5 14.54 -8.59 5.30
CA ILE A 5 13.56 -8.08 4.32
C ILE A 5 12.22 -8.77 4.53
N MET A 6 12.23 -10.10 4.71
CA MET A 6 11.04 -10.90 4.99
C MET A 6 10.31 -10.42 6.26
N GLU A 7 11.03 -10.24 7.36
CA GLU A 7 10.45 -9.76 8.62
C GLU A 7 9.88 -8.33 8.51
N ARG A 8 10.58 -7.42 7.82
CA ARG A 8 10.08 -6.06 7.60
C ARG A 8 8.81 -6.06 6.75
N ALA A 9 8.78 -6.83 5.68
CA ALA A 9 7.59 -6.99 4.85
C ALA A 9 6.42 -7.58 5.67
N LEU A 10 6.67 -8.63 6.44
CA LEU A 10 5.66 -9.26 7.30
C LEU A 10 5.12 -8.31 8.39
N LYS A 11 5.99 -7.52 9.01
CA LYS A 11 5.62 -6.50 10.01
C LYS A 11 4.84 -5.33 9.41
N SER A 12 5.02 -5.04 8.12
CA SER A 12 4.27 -3.99 7.41
C SER A 12 2.83 -4.39 7.06
N LEU A 13 2.55 -5.70 6.98
CA LEU A 13 1.25 -6.19 6.55
C LEU A 13 0.16 -5.79 7.55
N GLY A 14 -0.91 -5.19 7.03
CA GLY A 14 -2.03 -4.71 7.84
C GLY A 14 -1.81 -3.33 8.48
N LYS A 15 -0.67 -2.69 8.25
CA LYS A 15 -0.49 -1.26 8.54
C LYS A 15 -1.00 -0.43 7.36
N GLY A 16 -1.44 0.79 7.61
CA GLY A 16 -1.71 1.75 6.53
C GLY A 16 -0.47 2.53 6.11
N PHE A 17 -0.68 3.40 5.13
CA PHE A 17 0.35 4.19 4.48
C PHE A 17 -0.18 5.59 4.18
N ASP A 18 0.69 6.47 3.70
CA ASP A 18 0.31 7.79 3.22
C ASP A 18 0.11 7.75 1.70
N LEU A 19 -1.09 8.06 1.23
CA LEU A 19 -1.39 8.09 -0.19
C LEU A 19 -0.62 9.18 -0.94
N THR A 20 -0.23 10.25 -0.25
CA THR A 20 0.57 11.34 -0.81
C THR A 20 2.07 11.00 -0.87
N SER A 21 2.47 9.89 -0.22
CA SER A 21 3.82 9.33 -0.31
C SER A 21 3.86 8.11 -1.24
N ASP A 22 5.06 7.59 -1.46
CA ASP A 22 5.29 6.33 -2.17
C ASP A 22 4.88 5.12 -1.30
N PHE A 23 4.54 3.98 -1.91
CA PHE A 23 4.10 2.76 -1.24
C PHE A 23 5.24 1.79 -0.85
N ARG A 24 6.51 2.16 -1.09
CA ARG A 24 7.66 1.39 -0.58
C ARG A 24 7.56 1.20 0.93
N LEU A 25 8.04 0.05 1.44
CA LEU A 25 7.97 -0.34 2.85
C LEU A 25 8.44 0.74 3.85
N LYS A 26 9.39 1.59 3.45
CA LYS A 26 9.90 2.70 4.30
C LYS A 26 8.88 3.81 4.59
N PHE A 27 7.81 3.89 3.81
CA PHE A 27 6.71 4.87 3.97
C PHE A 27 5.47 4.26 4.64
N CYS A 28 5.56 3.00 5.07
CA CYS A 28 4.54 2.37 5.89
C CYS A 28 4.39 3.16 7.21
N LYS A 29 3.16 3.55 7.54
CA LYS A 29 2.86 4.37 8.71
C LYS A 29 2.45 3.51 9.90
N GLY A 30 2.63 4.06 11.09
CA GLY A 30 2.15 3.50 12.35
C GLY A 30 2.98 2.34 12.90
N GLU A 31 2.97 2.24 14.22
CA GLU A 31 3.71 1.20 14.94
C GLU A 31 2.93 -0.13 14.95
N LYS A 32 1.61 -0.05 15.15
CA LYS A 32 0.67 -1.17 15.21
C LYS A 32 0.00 -1.44 13.86
N ARG A 33 -0.55 -2.64 13.70
CA ARG A 33 -1.43 -2.99 12.57
C ARG A 33 -2.82 -2.40 12.79
N LEU A 34 -3.47 -2.05 11.69
CA LEU A 34 -4.87 -1.58 11.67
C LEU A 34 -5.88 -2.71 11.75
N VAL A 35 -5.46 -3.91 11.37
CA VAL A 35 -6.31 -5.09 11.28
C VAL A 35 -5.88 -6.14 12.26
N PHE A 36 -6.87 -6.84 12.79
CA PHE A 36 -6.69 -7.98 13.65
C PHE A 36 -6.22 -9.19 12.82
N LEU A 37 -5.19 -9.87 13.34
CA LEU A 37 -4.71 -11.15 12.86
C LEU A 37 -4.80 -12.14 14.03
N SER A 38 -5.27 -13.35 13.77
CA SER A 38 -5.41 -14.37 14.80
C SER A 38 -4.03 -14.79 15.32
N GLU A 39 -3.87 -14.80 16.64
CA GLU A 39 -2.69 -15.33 17.32
C GLU A 39 -2.88 -16.77 17.81
N ALA A 40 -4.10 -17.30 17.74
CA ALA A 40 -4.44 -18.65 18.23
C ALA A 40 -3.70 -19.75 17.44
N GLU A 41 -3.52 -19.55 16.14
CA GLU A 41 -2.82 -20.48 15.27
C GLU A 41 -1.61 -19.79 14.64
N ARG A 42 -0.43 -20.34 14.93
CA ARG A 42 0.86 -19.87 14.42
C ARG A 42 1.53 -21.00 13.69
N LYS A 43 2.12 -20.68 12.54
CA LYS A 43 2.69 -21.65 11.61
C LYS A 43 4.03 -21.17 11.07
N GLU A 44 4.84 -22.12 10.61
CA GLU A 44 5.94 -21.82 9.71
C GLU A 44 5.37 -21.38 8.34
N LEU A 45 5.82 -20.22 7.84
CA LEU A 45 5.47 -19.72 6.52
C LEU A 45 6.68 -19.86 5.58
N LYS A 46 6.57 -20.74 4.59
CA LYS A 46 7.57 -20.88 3.53
C LYS A 46 7.50 -19.71 2.56
N VAL A 47 8.67 -19.15 2.23
CA VAL A 47 8.83 -18.02 1.32
C VAL A 47 9.63 -18.48 0.10
N PRO A 48 9.01 -18.57 -1.09
CA PRO A 48 9.66 -19.10 -2.28
C PRO A 48 10.98 -18.40 -2.61
N GLY A 49 12.11 -19.12 -2.53
CA GLY A 49 13.45 -18.59 -2.82
C GLY A 49 14.12 -17.84 -1.66
N PHE A 50 13.47 -17.69 -0.51
CA PHE A 50 14.01 -16.94 0.64
C PHE A 50 14.06 -17.73 1.95
N GLY A 51 13.50 -18.94 1.99
CA GLY A 51 13.53 -19.83 3.15
C GLY A 51 12.16 -19.92 3.83
N ALA A 52 12.13 -19.86 5.15
CA ALA A 52 10.91 -19.87 5.94
C ALA A 52 10.99 -18.88 7.10
N ILE A 53 9.83 -18.43 7.56
CA ILE A 53 9.67 -17.61 8.75
C ILE A 53 8.82 -18.41 9.74
N GLU A 54 9.33 -18.61 10.94
CA GLU A 54 8.58 -19.25 12.01
C GLU A 54 7.58 -18.28 12.65
N ASP A 55 6.64 -18.84 13.41
CA ASP A 55 5.78 -18.05 14.28
C ASP A 55 4.95 -16.99 13.51
N VAL A 56 4.34 -17.37 12.39
CA VAL A 56 3.50 -16.48 11.57
C VAL A 56 2.03 -16.82 11.78
N SER A 57 1.17 -15.79 11.90
CA SER A 57 -0.29 -15.99 11.97
C SER A 57 -0.79 -16.84 10.80
N ALA A 58 -1.72 -17.77 11.09
CA ALA A 58 -2.37 -18.59 10.07
C ALA A 58 -3.09 -17.76 8.99
N ASP A 59 -3.53 -16.55 9.34
CA ASP A 59 -4.19 -15.56 8.46
C ASP A 59 -3.25 -14.97 7.40
N ILE A 60 -1.95 -15.27 7.44
CA ILE A 60 -1.00 -14.78 6.44
C ILE A 60 -0.65 -15.89 5.46
N LYS A 61 -0.66 -15.55 4.17
CA LYS A 61 -0.16 -16.38 3.08
C LYS A 61 0.98 -15.69 2.35
N CYS A 62 1.83 -16.52 1.74
CA CYS A 62 2.88 -16.08 0.85
C CYS A 62 2.63 -16.68 -0.53
N ASP A 63 2.49 -15.82 -1.53
CA ASP A 63 2.50 -16.24 -2.93
C ASP A 63 3.90 -16.00 -3.51
N LYS A 64 4.23 -16.74 -4.58
CA LYS A 64 5.46 -16.52 -5.34
C LYS A 64 5.43 -15.10 -5.94
N GLY A 65 6.62 -14.50 -6.05
CA GLY A 65 6.80 -13.30 -6.84
C GLY A 65 6.55 -13.53 -8.33
N ASP A 66 6.40 -12.44 -9.06
CA ASP A 66 6.17 -12.40 -10.50
C ASP A 66 7.12 -11.42 -11.19
N LEU A 67 7.32 -11.65 -12.48
CA LEU A 67 8.00 -10.72 -13.38
C LEU A 67 6.95 -10.26 -14.38
N VAL A 68 6.65 -8.97 -14.34
CA VAL A 68 5.60 -8.37 -15.18
C VAL A 68 6.19 -7.19 -15.92
N ARG A 69 6.06 -7.18 -17.25
CA ARG A 69 6.30 -5.98 -18.04
C ARG A 69 5.06 -5.10 -17.95
N TYR A 70 5.25 -3.85 -17.55
CA TYR A 70 4.23 -2.83 -17.61
C TYR A 70 4.58 -1.87 -18.73
N GLN A 71 3.66 -1.75 -19.68
CA GLN A 71 3.71 -0.78 -20.77
C GLN A 71 2.39 0.00 -20.78
N SER A 72 2.47 1.31 -20.92
CA SER A 72 1.31 2.18 -21.14
C SER A 72 1.33 2.78 -22.54
N ASP A 73 0.20 3.32 -22.97
CA ASP A 73 0.17 4.32 -24.05
C ASP A 73 0.86 5.63 -23.60
N ILE A 74 1.00 6.55 -24.55
CA ILE A 74 1.36 7.94 -24.28
C ILE A 74 0.11 8.65 -23.78
N LEU A 75 0.09 9.00 -22.50
CA LEU A 75 -1.08 9.56 -21.82
C LEU A 75 -0.80 11.00 -21.37
N GLU A 76 -1.85 11.81 -21.29
CA GLU A 76 -1.79 13.10 -20.62
C GLU A 76 -1.61 12.92 -19.10
N PHE A 77 -1.14 13.96 -18.42
CA PHE A 77 -0.83 13.92 -16.98
C PHE A 77 -1.98 13.35 -16.13
N HIS A 78 -3.21 13.83 -16.34
CA HIS A 78 -4.39 13.37 -15.58
C HIS A 78 -4.76 11.92 -15.86
N GLN A 79 -4.61 11.46 -17.10
CA GLN A 79 -4.90 10.08 -17.49
C GLN A 79 -3.88 9.12 -16.88
N MET A 80 -2.60 9.50 -16.88
CA MET A 80 -1.55 8.72 -16.23
C MET A 80 -1.73 8.69 -14.71
N SER A 81 -2.07 9.83 -14.09
CA SER A 81 -2.38 9.89 -12.66
C SER A 81 -3.55 8.97 -12.29
N GLU A 82 -4.62 8.99 -13.08
CA GLU A 82 -5.78 8.13 -12.88
C GLU A 82 -5.42 6.64 -13.04
N LEU A 83 -4.58 6.29 -14.03
CA LEU A 83 -4.07 4.91 -14.20
C LEU A 83 -3.33 4.41 -12.95
N PHE A 84 -2.50 5.24 -12.33
CA PHE A 84 -1.79 4.90 -11.10
C PHE A 84 -2.75 4.72 -9.91
N ASN A 85 -3.73 5.61 -9.78
CA ASN A 85 -4.73 5.53 -8.71
C ASN A 85 -5.60 4.27 -8.85
N GLN A 86 -6.04 3.92 -10.07
CA GLN A 86 -6.79 2.69 -10.33
C GLN A 86 -5.98 1.44 -9.99
N LYS A 87 -4.68 1.40 -10.32
CA LYS A 87 -3.78 0.31 -9.89
C LYS A 87 -3.68 0.21 -8.36
N ALA A 88 -3.81 1.33 -7.65
CA ALA A 88 -3.89 1.40 -6.19
C ALA A 88 -5.31 1.16 -5.63
N SER A 89 -6.31 0.91 -6.49
CA SER A 89 -7.74 0.82 -6.12
C SER A 89 -8.29 2.09 -5.47
N VAL A 90 -7.71 3.24 -5.79
CA VAL A 90 -8.15 4.57 -5.34
C VAL A 90 -8.88 5.26 -6.50
N PRO A 91 -10.09 5.80 -6.28
CA PRO A 91 -10.80 6.55 -7.31
C PRO A 91 -10.22 7.97 -7.48
N GLY A 92 -10.43 8.56 -8.66
CA GLY A 92 -10.16 9.97 -8.91
C GLY A 92 -8.83 10.27 -9.60
N LYS A 93 -8.62 11.56 -9.86
CA LYS A 93 -7.57 12.09 -10.76
C LYS A 93 -6.48 12.89 -10.05
N ILE A 94 -6.51 12.92 -8.71
CA ILE A 94 -5.49 13.60 -7.91
C ILE A 94 -4.24 12.73 -7.90
N PRO A 95 -3.05 13.25 -8.26
CA PRO A 95 -1.80 12.51 -8.23
C PRO A 95 -1.51 11.88 -6.87
N SER A 96 -1.31 10.57 -6.85
CA SER A 96 -0.79 9.87 -5.67
C SER A 96 0.73 10.04 -5.56
N GLY A 97 1.27 9.86 -4.36
CA GLY A 97 2.72 9.90 -4.14
C GLY A 97 3.47 8.82 -4.91
N LEU A 98 2.84 7.67 -5.17
CA LEU A 98 3.39 6.64 -6.05
C LEU A 98 3.58 7.15 -7.48
N PHE A 99 2.59 7.86 -8.03
CA PHE A 99 2.69 8.48 -9.35
C PHE A 99 3.79 9.55 -9.37
N ASN A 100 3.80 10.45 -8.38
CA ASN A 100 4.83 11.49 -8.28
C ASN A 100 6.23 10.88 -8.20
N SER A 101 6.42 9.88 -7.34
CA SER A 101 7.72 9.21 -7.20
C SER A 101 8.14 8.43 -8.45
N MET A 102 7.20 7.93 -9.26
CA MET A 102 7.55 7.23 -10.51
C MET A 102 8.14 8.19 -11.55
N PHE A 103 7.53 9.36 -11.71
CA PHE A 103 7.91 10.33 -12.74
C PHE A 103 8.84 11.43 -12.24
N GLY A 104 9.19 11.42 -10.95
CA GLY A 104 10.09 12.39 -10.35
C GLY A 104 9.46 13.77 -10.14
N PHE A 105 8.14 13.84 -9.98
CA PHE A 105 7.42 15.08 -9.69
C PHE A 105 7.55 15.49 -8.23
N GLU A 106 7.54 16.79 -7.99
CA GLU A 106 7.53 17.36 -6.65
C GLU A 106 6.12 17.25 -6.06
N SER A 107 6.01 16.85 -4.79
CA SER A 107 4.70 16.56 -4.20
C SER A 107 3.90 17.81 -3.78
N ASP A 108 4.52 19.00 -3.89
CA ASP A 108 3.97 20.23 -3.31
C ASP A 108 3.07 21.02 -4.30
N THR A 109 3.24 20.86 -5.62
CA THR A 109 2.45 21.60 -6.63
C THR A 109 2.14 20.79 -7.90
N TRP A 110 1.24 19.82 -7.81
CA TRP A 110 0.88 18.98 -8.98
C TRP A 110 0.33 19.77 -10.19
N ALA A 111 -0.25 20.95 -9.97
CA ALA A 111 -0.79 21.79 -11.04
C ALA A 111 0.32 22.35 -11.96
N ALA A 112 1.48 22.68 -11.39
CA ALA A 112 2.64 23.14 -12.16
C ALA A 112 3.23 21.98 -12.96
N ASP A 113 3.38 20.80 -12.34
CA ASP A 113 3.84 19.59 -13.03
C ASP A 113 2.92 19.22 -14.18
N ALA A 114 1.60 19.29 -13.97
CA ALA A 114 0.61 19.04 -15.01
C ALA A 114 0.73 20.03 -16.17
N ALA A 115 0.88 21.34 -15.89
CA ALA A 115 1.03 22.36 -16.92
C ALA A 115 2.33 22.23 -17.72
N ASN A 116 3.40 21.76 -17.09
CA ASN A 116 4.72 21.59 -17.71
C ASN A 116 4.90 20.23 -18.40
N THR A 117 3.97 19.28 -18.18
CA THR A 117 4.05 17.93 -18.72
C THR A 117 3.11 17.75 -19.90
N LYS A 118 3.67 17.58 -21.10
CA LYS A 118 2.87 17.33 -22.30
C LYS A 118 2.25 15.93 -22.30
N CYS A 119 3.06 14.92 -22.03
CA CYS A 119 2.61 13.53 -22.00
C CYS A 119 3.59 12.66 -21.21
N LEU A 120 3.11 11.50 -20.76
CA LEU A 120 3.82 10.51 -19.98
C LEU A 120 3.62 9.13 -20.57
N ALA A 121 4.64 8.29 -20.44
CA ALA A 121 4.56 6.87 -20.77
C ALA A 121 5.39 6.06 -19.77
N LEU A 122 4.97 4.82 -19.53
CA LEU A 122 5.67 3.85 -18.71
C LEU A 122 6.01 2.64 -19.60
N ASP A 123 7.27 2.23 -19.64
CA ASP A 123 7.69 0.93 -20.15
C ASP A 123 8.80 0.39 -19.25
N GLY A 124 8.56 -0.76 -18.63
CA GLY A 124 9.53 -1.36 -17.73
C GLY A 124 9.11 -2.71 -17.17
N PHE A 125 10.08 -3.43 -16.61
CA PHE A 125 9.86 -4.68 -15.91
C PHE A 125 9.80 -4.45 -14.41
N PHE A 126 8.78 -5.03 -13.78
CA PHE A 126 8.61 -5.04 -12.33
C PHE A 126 8.77 -6.48 -11.87
N ILE A 127 9.71 -6.68 -10.95
CA ILE A 127 10.04 -7.99 -10.41
C ILE A 127 9.64 -7.98 -8.94
N SER A 128 8.54 -8.67 -8.61
CA SER A 128 8.23 -9.01 -7.22
C SER A 128 8.98 -10.28 -6.86
N LEU A 129 9.59 -10.31 -5.67
CA LEU A 129 10.34 -11.47 -5.18
C LEU A 129 9.40 -12.48 -4.51
N PHE A 130 8.45 -11.98 -3.73
CA PHE A 130 7.40 -12.73 -3.04
C PHE A 130 6.28 -11.76 -2.64
N ASN A 131 5.08 -12.28 -2.40
CA ASN A 131 3.93 -11.47 -2.01
C ASN A 131 3.32 -12.01 -0.72
N PHE A 132 3.40 -11.24 0.37
CA PHE A 132 2.62 -11.53 1.58
C PHE A 132 1.23 -10.91 1.47
N ARG A 133 0.20 -11.66 1.84
CA ARG A 133 -1.17 -11.18 1.93
C ARG A 133 -1.86 -11.69 3.18
N ILE A 134 -2.80 -10.88 3.66
CA ILE A 134 -3.76 -11.30 4.68
C ILE A 134 -4.85 -12.08 3.95
N ASP A 135 -4.97 -13.35 4.29
CA ASP A 135 -5.97 -14.27 3.78
C ASP A 135 -7.00 -14.55 4.88
N ARG A 136 -7.73 -13.49 5.23
CA ARG A 136 -8.76 -13.52 6.27
C ARG A 136 -10.03 -12.88 5.73
N TYR A 137 -11.15 -13.54 5.93
CA TYR A 137 -12.47 -12.99 5.64
C TYR A 137 -13.45 -13.31 6.78
N PRO A 138 -14.15 -12.32 7.36
CA PRO A 138 -14.01 -10.88 7.08
C PRO A 138 -12.70 -10.30 7.64
N LEU A 139 -12.22 -9.22 7.03
CA LEU A 139 -11.17 -8.38 7.62
C LEU A 139 -11.77 -7.59 8.78
N VAL A 140 -11.12 -7.66 9.94
CA VAL A 140 -11.58 -7.03 11.19
C VAL A 140 -10.58 -5.95 11.57
N LEU A 141 -11.06 -4.73 11.84
CA LEU A 141 -10.24 -3.63 12.35
C LEU A 141 -9.87 -3.90 13.82
N SER A 142 -8.72 -3.38 14.27
CA SER A 142 -8.42 -3.41 15.70
C SER A 142 -9.41 -2.52 16.48
N ASP A 143 -9.62 -2.83 17.75
CA ASP A 143 -10.53 -2.07 18.60
C ASP A 143 -10.08 -0.61 18.72
N GLU A 144 -8.78 -0.35 18.82
CA GLU A 144 -8.26 1.02 18.90
C GLU A 144 -8.57 1.84 17.65
N VAL A 145 -8.54 1.21 16.47
CA VAL A 145 -8.89 1.87 15.21
C VAL A 145 -10.38 2.15 15.15
N ARG A 146 -11.21 1.16 15.52
CA ARG A 146 -12.67 1.31 15.53
C ARG A 146 -13.10 2.45 16.46
N ASP A 147 -12.49 2.53 17.64
CA ASP A 147 -12.85 3.51 18.66
C ASP A 147 -12.30 4.92 18.33
N ALA A 148 -11.24 5.01 17.54
CA ALA A 148 -10.69 6.29 17.07
C ALA A 148 -11.49 6.91 15.91
N VAL A 149 -12.24 6.10 15.14
CA VAL A 149 -13.05 6.60 14.02
C VAL A 149 -14.23 7.41 14.57
N PRO A 150 -14.43 8.68 14.15
CA PRO A 150 -15.57 9.47 14.56
C PRO A 150 -16.90 8.79 14.18
N SER A 151 -17.86 8.78 15.11
CA SER A 151 -19.19 8.18 14.90
C SER A 151 -20.13 9.02 14.05
N SER A 152 -19.74 10.27 13.73
CA SER A 152 -20.50 11.21 12.91
C SER A 152 -19.59 11.95 11.93
N TRP A 153 -20.20 12.55 10.90
CA TRP A 153 -19.48 13.37 9.93
C TRP A 153 -19.11 14.74 10.53
N ASP A 154 -18.01 14.78 11.28
CA ASP A 154 -17.36 16.01 11.74
C ASP A 154 -16.04 16.23 10.96
N PRO A 155 -15.97 17.24 10.07
CA PRO A 155 -14.77 17.53 9.29
C PRO A 155 -13.50 17.69 10.13
N CYS A 156 -13.60 18.32 11.32
CA CYS A 156 -12.44 18.54 12.16
C CYS A 156 -11.94 17.24 12.80
N ALA A 157 -12.83 16.42 13.36
CA ALA A 157 -12.47 15.10 13.88
C ALA A 157 -11.94 14.17 12.78
N LEU A 158 -12.55 14.17 11.59
CA LEU A 158 -12.08 13.38 10.45
C LEU A 158 -10.68 13.83 9.99
N ALA A 159 -10.44 15.14 9.85
CA ALA A 159 -9.12 15.65 9.47
C ALA A 159 -8.04 15.28 10.52
N ARG A 160 -8.38 15.37 11.81
CA ARG A 160 -7.48 14.95 12.90
C ARG A 160 -7.22 13.45 12.86
N TYR A 161 -8.24 12.64 12.60
CA TYR A 161 -8.08 11.20 12.43
C TYR A 161 -7.15 10.90 11.23
N SER A 162 -7.40 11.48 10.05
CA SER A 162 -6.59 11.27 8.84
C SER A 162 -5.13 11.70 8.99
N THR A 163 -4.86 12.74 9.77
CA THR A 163 -3.50 13.24 10.04
C THR A 163 -2.78 12.47 11.15
N SER A 164 -3.53 11.97 12.14
CA SER A 164 -2.96 11.28 13.32
C SER A 164 -2.91 9.76 13.17
N SER A 165 -3.70 9.17 12.27
CA SER A 165 -3.83 7.73 12.12
C SER A 165 -4.43 7.36 10.75
N PHE A 166 -3.55 6.91 9.85
CA PHE A 166 -3.79 5.93 8.78
C PHE A 166 -4.87 6.21 7.70
N PHE A 167 -4.59 5.85 6.44
CA PHE A 167 -5.57 5.13 5.60
C PHE A 167 -4.93 4.49 4.35
N PHE A 168 -5.08 3.15 4.25
CA PHE A 168 -5.76 2.43 3.15
C PHE A 168 -5.54 0.93 3.39
N LEU A 169 -6.59 0.20 3.78
CA LEU A 169 -6.55 -1.26 3.79
C LEU A 169 -6.92 -1.74 2.40
N ARG A 170 -5.94 -2.29 1.69
CA ARG A 170 -6.18 -2.98 0.43
C ARG A 170 -7.04 -4.20 0.70
N THR A 171 -8.35 -4.09 0.44
CA THR A 171 -9.20 -5.27 0.27
C THR A 171 -9.29 -5.54 -1.22
N LYS A 172 -8.64 -6.59 -1.70
CA LYS A 172 -9.06 -7.18 -2.98
C LYS A 172 -10.39 -7.88 -2.69
N LYS A 173 -11.48 -7.40 -3.28
CA LYS A 173 -12.61 -8.28 -3.55
C LYS A 173 -12.21 -9.28 -4.62
#